data_AF-F4RAH7-F1
#
_entry.id   AF-F4RAH7-F1
#
_cell.length_a   1.000
_cell.length_b   1.000
_cell.length_c   1.000
_cell.angle_alpha   90.00
_cell.angle_beta   90.00
_cell.angle_gamma   90.00
#
_symmetry.space_group_name_H-M   'P 1'
#
loop_
_entity.id
_entity.type
_entity.pdbx_description
1 polymer ?
#
loop_
_entity_poly.entity_id
_entity_poly.type
_entity_poly.pdbx_seq_one_letter_code
_entity_poly.pdbx_strand_id
1 'polypeptide(L)'
;MVGNELPVEVIDLILHHFMHESKQASTTERENTVDKPFLDRSAIGELLQLRLINSAWSGAVLQRIPISLPRDTCHKEFPRLKVIRSVEAKCKGRNIEWLKLKLFENMEVLITSYLRSKDYWRTVLSTHTISSFVKPARFNHVVFLTSMMVEDQDLVENFRKHGIQCHFKYQWTYQDISILPCGLSKEW
;
A
#
# COMPACT_ATOMS: atom_id res chain seq x y z
N MET A 1 9.34 -1.35 28.76
CA MET A 1 10.19 -1.07 27.58
C MET A 1 9.52 0.04 26.81
N VAL A 2 10.11 1.24 26.80
CA VAL A 2 9.58 2.43 26.11
C VAL A 2 9.77 2.20 24.62
N GLY A 3 8.69 2.19 23.84
CA GLY A 3 8.75 1.95 22.40
C GLY A 3 9.59 3.05 21.74
N ASN A 4 10.60 2.67 20.96
CA ASN A 4 11.37 3.56 20.10
C ASN A 4 10.55 3.99 18.88
N GLU A 5 9.32 4.45 19.12
CA GLU A 5 8.40 4.86 18.09
C GLU A 5 8.44 6.39 17.98
N LEU A 6 8.91 6.87 16.83
CA LEU A 6 8.79 8.29 16.50
C LEU A 6 7.30 8.70 16.54
N PRO A 7 6.97 9.83 17.19
CA PRO A 7 5.61 10.38 17.15
C PRO A 7 5.14 10.61 15.72
N VAL A 8 3.84 10.44 15.47
CA VAL A 8 3.24 10.55 14.13
C VAL A 8 3.47 11.93 13.50
N GLU A 9 3.52 12.96 14.33
CA GLU A 9 3.80 14.34 13.94
C GLU A 9 5.21 14.48 13.36
N VAL A 10 6.18 13.74 13.90
CA VAL A 10 7.56 13.72 13.40
C VAL A 10 7.63 13.00 12.06
N ILE A 11 6.84 11.93 11.88
CA ILE A 11 6.73 11.21 10.61
C ILE A 11 6.14 12.12 9.52
N ASP A 12 5.04 12.81 9.83
CA ASP A 12 4.40 13.74 8.90
C ASP A 12 5.33 14.91 8.54
N LEU A 13 6.10 15.43 9.49
CA LEU A 13 7.10 16.47 9.24
C LEU A 13 8.22 16.01 8.29
N ILE A 14 8.73 14.80 8.47
CA ILE A 14 9.76 14.24 7.59
C ILE A 14 9.18 14.00 6.18
N LEU A 15 7.98 13.42 6.07
CA LEU A 15 7.33 13.22 4.77
C LEU A 15 7.09 14.55 4.06
N HIS A 16 6.61 15.56 4.79
CA HIS A 16 6.41 16.91 4.27
C HIS A 16 7.74 17.52 3.79
N HIS A 17 8.83 17.33 4.54
CA HIS A 17 10.16 17.78 4.14
C HIS A 17 10.62 17.13 2.83
N PHE A 18 10.57 15.80 2.72
CA PHE A 18 10.94 15.08 1.49
C PHE A 18 10.05 15.48 0.29
N MET A 19 8.75 15.69 0.52
CA MET A 19 7.82 16.16 -0.50
C MET A 19 8.07 17.61 -0.94
N HIS A 20 8.61 18.45 -0.04
CA HIS A 20 8.97 19.83 -0.34
C HIS A 20 10.32 19.93 -1.07
N GLU A 21 11.32 19.16 -0.66
CA GLU A 21 12.63 19.11 -1.34
C GLU A 21 12.52 18.52 -2.75
N SER A 22 11.65 17.51 -2.94
CA SER A 22 11.39 16.92 -4.25
C SER A 22 10.81 17.93 -5.28
N LYS A 23 10.17 19.02 -4.85
CA LYS A 23 9.65 20.06 -5.76
C LYS A 23 10.76 20.95 -6.34
N GLN A 24 11.91 21.03 -5.69
CA GLN A 24 12.98 21.92 -6.13
C GLN A 24 13.79 21.33 -7.31
N ALA A 25 13.68 20.02 -7.56
CA ALA A 25 14.52 19.30 -8.53
C ALA A 25 14.07 19.39 -10.00
N SER A 26 12.89 19.93 -10.33
CA SER A 26 12.42 20.01 -11.72
C SER A 26 11.78 21.36 -12.04
N THR A 27 12.62 22.39 -12.20
CA THR A 27 12.21 23.65 -12.85
C THR A 27 12.79 23.73 -14.26
N THR A 28 12.29 22.85 -15.13
CA THR A 28 12.25 23.09 -16.58
C THR A 28 11.06 22.34 -17.16
N GLU A 29 10.13 23.12 -17.74
CA GLU A 29 9.08 22.71 -18.68
C GLU A 29 7.66 22.38 -18.15
N ARG A 30 6.84 23.43 -18.19
CA ARG A 30 5.56 23.58 -18.93
C ARG A 30 4.41 22.59 -18.66
N GLU A 31 3.51 23.10 -17.83
CA GLU A 31 2.04 23.08 -17.90
C GLU A 31 1.25 21.75 -17.90
N ASN A 32 0.39 21.68 -16.87
CA ASN A 32 -0.87 20.94 -16.75
C ASN A 32 -0.80 19.42 -16.49
N THR A 33 -0.75 19.06 -15.21
CA THR A 33 -1.87 18.35 -14.55
C THR A 33 -1.67 18.25 -13.02
N VAL A 34 -2.45 19.04 -12.26
CA VAL A 34 -2.72 18.93 -10.81
C VAL A 34 -1.47 18.86 -9.91
N ASP A 35 -1.07 20.01 -9.35
CA ASP A 35 0.02 20.24 -8.39
C ASP A 35 -0.18 19.51 -7.04
N LYS A 36 -0.23 18.18 -7.07
CA LYS A 36 -0.12 17.38 -5.85
C LYS A 36 1.35 17.05 -5.63
N PRO A 37 1.94 17.45 -4.49
CA PRO A 37 3.29 17.01 -4.14
C PRO A 37 3.34 15.49 -4.21
N PHE A 38 4.39 14.95 -4.83
CA PHE A 38 4.67 13.52 -4.89
C PHE A 38 6.12 13.29 -4.46
N LEU A 39 6.40 12.10 -3.93
CA LEU A 39 7.75 11.69 -3.60
C LEU A 39 8.46 11.26 -4.89
N ASP A 40 9.61 11.85 -5.19
CA ASP A 40 10.50 11.36 -6.25
C ASP A 40 11.06 9.95 -5.91
N ARG A 41 11.48 9.21 -6.95
CA ARG A 41 12.04 7.86 -6.83
C ARG A 41 13.22 7.77 -5.87
N SER A 42 14.11 8.77 -5.81
CA SER A 42 15.23 8.76 -4.87
C SER A 42 14.72 8.85 -3.42
N ALA A 43 13.80 9.78 -3.17
CA ALA A 43 13.18 9.98 -1.86
C ALA A 43 12.40 8.75 -1.38
N ILE A 44 11.73 8.01 -2.28
CA ILE A 44 11.08 6.73 -1.94
C ILE A 44 12.12 5.70 -1.49
N GLY A 45 13.26 5.61 -2.18
CA GLY A 45 14.36 4.71 -1.81
C GLY A 45 14.92 5.01 -0.42
N GLU A 46 15.15 6.28 -0.12
CA GLU A 46 15.64 6.75 1.18
C GLU A 46 14.61 6.55 2.30
N LEU A 47 13.35 6.90 2.07
CA LEU A 47 12.26 6.68 3.03
C LEU A 47 12.04 5.19 3.33
N LEU A 48 12.22 4.31 2.33
CA LEU A 48 12.17 2.86 2.54
C LEU A 48 13.37 2.33 3.33
N GLN A 49 14.52 3.01 3.29
CA GLN A 49 15.65 2.69 4.17
C GLN A 49 15.42 3.20 5.59
N LEU A 50 14.83 4.39 5.74
CA LEU A 50 14.41 4.96 7.03
C LEU A 50 13.28 4.15 7.71
N ARG A 51 12.57 3.31 6.96
CA ARG A 51 11.56 2.37 7.46
C ARG A 51 12.11 1.35 8.46
N LEU A 52 13.43 1.16 8.53
CA LEU A 52 14.06 0.34 9.57
C LEU A 52 13.85 0.90 10.99
N ILE A 53 13.34 2.14 11.12
CA ILE A 53 13.17 2.84 12.39
C ILE A 53 11.79 2.58 13.04
N ASN A 54 10.68 2.51 12.28
CA ASN A 54 9.33 2.28 12.87
C ASN A 54 8.31 1.69 11.86
N SER A 55 7.41 0.82 12.32
CA SER A 55 6.31 0.21 11.56
C SER A 55 5.30 1.22 10.98
N ALA A 56 5.10 2.37 11.64
CA ALA A 56 4.18 3.42 11.20
C ALA A 56 4.53 4.01 9.81
N TRP A 57 5.82 3.99 9.44
CA TRP A 57 6.33 4.45 8.14
C TRP A 57 5.82 3.65 6.94
N SER A 58 5.43 2.39 7.17
CA SER A 58 4.95 1.48 6.14
C SER A 58 3.75 1.99 5.35
N GLY A 59 2.82 2.65 6.05
CA GLY A 59 1.54 3.09 5.50
C GLY A 59 1.63 4.41 4.75
N ALA A 60 2.68 5.20 4.95
CA ALA A 60 2.79 6.55 4.39
C ALA A 60 3.61 6.61 3.09
N VAL A 61 4.62 5.75 2.95
CA VAL A 61 5.63 5.85 1.88
C VAL A 61 5.18 5.23 0.55
N LEU A 62 4.22 4.30 0.54
CA LEU A 62 3.93 3.45 -0.63
C LEU A 62 2.64 3.80 -1.40
N GLN A 63 2.29 5.07 -1.53
CA GLN A 63 0.98 5.50 -2.07
C GLN A 63 0.67 5.02 -3.51
N ARG A 64 1.68 4.65 -4.32
CA ARG A 64 1.59 4.38 -5.77
C ARG A 64 2.21 3.03 -6.20
N ILE A 65 1.77 1.94 -5.58
CA ILE A 65 2.13 0.58 -6.04
C ILE A 65 1.10 0.10 -7.08
N PRO A 66 1.54 -0.52 -8.18
CA PRO A 66 2.90 -1.03 -8.47
C PRO A 66 3.79 -0.12 -9.34
N ILE A 67 3.36 1.09 -9.70
CA ILE A 67 3.89 1.82 -10.87
C ILE A 67 5.13 2.68 -10.56
N SER A 68 5.45 2.94 -9.28
CA SER A 68 6.48 3.93 -8.91
C SER A 68 7.66 3.42 -8.07
N LEU A 69 7.85 2.11 -7.95
CA LEU A 69 8.97 1.57 -7.18
C LEU A 69 10.27 1.67 -7.99
N PRO A 70 11.38 2.19 -7.39
CA PRO A 70 12.71 2.08 -7.99
C PRO A 70 13.04 0.61 -8.28
N ARG A 71 13.71 0.34 -9.41
CA ARG A 71 14.03 -1.03 -9.85
C ARG A 71 14.77 -1.81 -8.76
N ASP A 72 15.73 -1.17 -8.10
CA ASP A 72 16.54 -1.78 -7.04
C ASP A 72 15.71 -2.13 -5.81
N THR A 73 14.60 -1.42 -5.57
CA THR A 73 13.70 -1.68 -4.45
C THR A 73 12.83 -2.90 -4.70
N CYS A 74 12.39 -3.15 -5.94
CA CYS A 74 11.54 -4.28 -6.29
C CYS A 74 12.20 -5.65 -6.03
N HIS A 75 13.55 -5.68 -6.08
CA HIS A 75 14.35 -6.89 -5.87
C HIS A 75 14.87 -7.04 -4.44
N LYS A 76 14.65 -6.05 -3.56
CA LYS A 76 15.04 -6.14 -2.16
C LYS A 76 14.00 -6.89 -1.35
N GLU A 77 14.47 -7.75 -0.46
CA GLU A 77 13.65 -8.41 0.53
C GLU A 77 13.50 -7.53 1.78
N PHE A 78 12.29 -7.48 2.32
CA PHE A 78 12.00 -6.78 3.55
C PHE A 78 11.28 -7.74 4.50
N PRO A 79 12.01 -8.52 5.33
CA PRO A 79 11.42 -9.57 6.17
C PRO A 79 10.35 -9.08 7.16
N ARG A 80 10.40 -7.78 7.52
CA ARG A 80 9.45 -7.13 8.45
C ARG A 80 8.32 -6.38 7.72
N LEU A 81 8.29 -6.40 6.38
CA LEU A 81 7.29 -5.75 5.54
C LEU A 81 6.00 -6.57 5.50
N LYS A 82 5.14 -6.38 6.50
CA LYS A 82 3.85 -7.09 6.58
C LYS A 82 2.69 -6.32 5.97
N VAL A 83 2.69 -5.00 6.11
CA VAL A 83 1.60 -4.13 5.67
C VAL A 83 2.09 -3.26 4.53
N ILE A 84 1.34 -3.26 3.44
CA ILE A 84 1.54 -2.39 2.29
C ILE A 84 0.25 -1.64 2.02
N ARG A 85 0.35 -0.32 1.93
CA ARG A 85 -0.77 0.54 1.50
C ARG A 85 -0.48 1.02 0.09
N SER A 86 -1.45 0.91 -0.82
CA SER A 86 -1.42 1.53 -2.15
C SER A 86 -2.74 2.25 -2.44
N VAL A 87 -2.71 3.58 -2.50
CA VAL A 87 -3.93 4.38 -2.68
C VAL A 87 -4.24 4.61 -4.17
N GLU A 88 -3.23 4.46 -5.04
CA GLU A 88 -3.38 4.68 -6.48
C GLU A 88 -3.12 3.42 -7.30
N ALA A 89 -4.17 2.62 -7.52
CA ALA A 89 -4.13 1.55 -8.51
C ALA A 89 -4.48 2.09 -9.90
N LYS A 90 -3.61 2.90 -10.53
CA LYS A 90 -3.72 3.14 -11.98
C LYS A 90 -3.12 1.96 -12.77
N CYS A 91 -3.41 0.72 -12.36
CA CYS A 91 -3.05 -0.46 -13.13
C CYS A 91 -3.98 -0.55 -14.32
N LYS A 92 -3.58 0.01 -15.46
CA LYS A 92 -4.21 -0.30 -16.74
C LYS A 92 -3.86 -1.77 -17.07
N GLY A 93 -4.77 -2.70 -16.76
CA GLY A 93 -4.64 -4.11 -17.15
C GLY A 93 -4.96 -5.11 -16.05
N ARG A 94 -4.80 -6.39 -16.39
CA ARG A 94 -5.10 -7.57 -15.56
C ARG A 94 -3.87 -8.14 -14.85
N ASN A 95 -2.77 -7.39 -14.86
CA ASN A 95 -1.46 -7.90 -14.49
C ASN A 95 -1.30 -7.92 -12.95
N ILE A 96 -1.13 -9.12 -12.40
CA ILE A 96 -0.84 -9.37 -10.97
C ILE A 96 0.63 -9.72 -10.70
N GLU A 97 1.51 -9.71 -11.70
CA GLU A 97 2.93 -10.08 -11.56
C GLU A 97 3.67 -9.23 -10.53
N TRP A 98 3.18 -8.02 -10.25
CA TRP A 98 3.74 -7.18 -9.20
C TRP A 98 3.65 -7.82 -7.81
N LEU A 99 2.65 -8.68 -7.56
CA LEU A 99 2.55 -9.45 -6.30
C LEU A 99 3.71 -10.45 -6.13
N LYS A 100 4.43 -10.79 -7.21
CA LYS A 100 5.57 -11.72 -7.19
C LYS A 100 6.91 -11.02 -6.92
N LEU A 101 6.95 -9.68 -6.89
CA LEU A 101 8.19 -8.96 -6.62
C LEU A 101 8.65 -9.24 -5.18
N LYS A 102 9.97 -9.31 -4.98
CA LYS A 102 10.61 -9.64 -3.69
C LYS A 102 10.19 -8.70 -2.55
N LEU A 103 9.86 -7.45 -2.88
CA LEU A 103 9.27 -6.50 -1.95
C LEU A 103 8.00 -7.03 -1.27
N PHE A 104 7.14 -7.76 -1.98
CA PHE A 104 5.84 -8.22 -1.46
C PHE A 104 5.90 -9.62 -0.83
N GLU A 105 7.04 -10.29 -0.85
CA GLU A 105 7.18 -11.68 -0.43
C GLU A 105 6.69 -11.94 1.01
N ASN A 106 6.88 -10.95 1.89
CA ASN A 106 6.48 -11.01 3.30
C ASN A 106 5.18 -10.27 3.61
N MET A 107 4.49 -9.73 2.59
CA MET A 107 3.25 -8.99 2.75
C MET A 107 2.14 -9.90 3.29
N GLU A 108 1.49 -9.47 4.36
CA GLU A 108 0.31 -10.08 4.98
C GLU A 108 -0.95 -9.29 4.61
N VAL A 109 -0.88 -7.96 4.70
CA VAL A 109 -2.02 -7.07 4.50
C VAL A 109 -1.75 -6.08 3.37
N LEU A 110 -2.66 -6.03 2.40
CA LEU A 110 -2.72 -4.96 1.41
C LEU A 110 -3.86 -4.00 1.75
N ILE A 111 -3.55 -2.73 1.94
CA ILE A 111 -4.57 -1.68 2.03
C ILE A 111 -4.63 -0.88 0.74
N THR A 112 -5.83 -0.72 0.18
CA THR A 112 -6.03 -0.04 -1.09
C THR A 112 -7.29 0.82 -1.11
N SER A 113 -7.34 1.81 -2.01
CA SER A 113 -8.54 2.64 -2.21
C SER A 113 -9.63 1.83 -2.91
N TYR A 114 -10.81 1.71 -2.30
CA TYR A 114 -11.97 1.07 -2.94
C TYR A 114 -12.34 1.75 -4.26
N LEU A 115 -12.55 3.06 -4.20
CA LEU A 115 -12.98 3.87 -5.34
C LEU A 115 -12.03 3.74 -6.53
N ARG A 116 -10.72 3.60 -6.28
CA ARG A 116 -9.70 3.59 -7.34
C ARG A 116 -9.28 2.19 -7.79
N SER A 117 -9.57 1.13 -7.02
CA SER A 117 -9.03 -0.21 -7.30
C SER A 117 -10.07 -1.32 -7.44
N LYS A 118 -11.35 -1.07 -7.12
CA LYS A 118 -12.40 -2.11 -7.20
C LYS A 118 -12.49 -2.76 -8.59
N ASP A 119 -12.45 -1.97 -9.67
CA ASP A 119 -12.63 -2.50 -11.02
C ASP A 119 -11.42 -3.31 -11.48
N TYR A 120 -10.22 -2.88 -11.07
CA TYR A 120 -9.00 -3.66 -11.24
C TYR A 120 -9.11 -5.01 -10.53
N TRP A 121 -9.47 -5.03 -9.25
CA TRP A 121 -9.56 -6.27 -8.48
C TRP A 121 -10.66 -7.20 -9.00
N ARG A 122 -11.83 -6.67 -9.36
CA ARG A 122 -12.89 -7.45 -10.01
C ARG A 122 -12.41 -8.10 -11.30
N THR A 123 -11.70 -7.35 -12.13
CA THR A 123 -11.16 -7.87 -13.40
C THR A 123 -10.09 -8.94 -13.15
N VAL A 124 -9.19 -8.70 -12.21
CA VAL A 124 -8.14 -9.66 -11.84
C VAL A 124 -8.74 -10.96 -11.30
N LEU A 125 -9.65 -10.86 -10.33
CA LEU A 125 -10.23 -12.03 -9.65
C LEU A 125 -11.21 -12.81 -10.53
N SER A 126 -11.82 -12.18 -11.53
CA SER A 126 -12.69 -12.88 -12.50
C SER A 126 -11.90 -13.57 -13.60
N THR A 127 -10.70 -13.10 -13.91
CA THR A 127 -9.88 -13.63 -15.01
C THR A 127 -8.88 -14.68 -14.58
N HIS A 128 -8.53 -14.73 -13.29
CA HIS A 128 -7.64 -15.74 -12.75
C HIS A 128 -8.46 -16.82 -12.05
N THR A 129 -8.12 -18.08 -12.33
CA THR A 129 -8.57 -19.20 -11.51
C THR A 129 -7.79 -19.21 -10.21
N ILE A 130 -8.29 -19.94 -9.21
CA ILE A 130 -7.59 -20.14 -7.93
C ILE A 130 -6.14 -20.60 -8.15
N SER A 131 -5.90 -21.43 -9.17
CA SER A 131 -4.57 -21.94 -9.53
C SER A 131 -3.67 -20.95 -10.27
N SER A 132 -4.22 -19.96 -11.01
CA SER A 132 -3.41 -18.98 -11.75
C SER A 132 -3.17 -17.69 -10.96
N PHE A 133 -3.88 -17.48 -9.86
CA PHE A 133 -3.67 -16.36 -8.94
C PHE A 133 -2.45 -16.62 -8.03
N VAL A 134 -1.26 -16.29 -8.54
CA VAL A 134 -0.02 -16.43 -7.76
C VAL A 134 0.14 -15.22 -6.84
N LYS A 135 0.14 -15.48 -5.53
CA LYS A 135 0.25 -14.47 -4.47
C LYS A 135 1.36 -14.82 -3.47
N PRO A 136 1.88 -13.84 -2.70
CA PRO A 136 2.74 -14.12 -1.55
C PRO A 136 2.06 -15.12 -0.59
N ALA A 137 2.84 -16.05 -0.05
CA ALA A 137 2.32 -17.11 0.81
C ALA A 137 1.55 -16.55 2.02
N ARG A 138 1.99 -15.40 2.53
CA ARG A 138 1.42 -14.75 3.71
C ARG A 138 0.31 -13.76 3.40
N PHE A 139 0.07 -13.43 2.13
CA PHE A 139 -0.94 -12.45 1.75
C PHE A 139 -2.34 -13.03 2.00
N ASN A 140 -2.98 -12.57 3.05
CA ASN A 140 -4.22 -13.13 3.57
C ASN A 140 -5.31 -12.08 3.82
N HIS A 141 -4.97 -10.79 3.86
CA HIS A 141 -5.96 -9.72 4.06
C HIS A 141 -5.83 -8.60 3.03
N VAL A 142 -6.96 -8.19 2.46
CA VAL A 142 -7.10 -6.91 1.76
C VAL A 142 -8.05 -6.00 2.52
N VAL A 143 -7.67 -4.74 2.68
CA VAL A 143 -8.50 -3.71 3.30
C VAL A 143 -8.77 -2.63 2.27
N PHE A 144 -10.04 -2.38 2.00
CA PHE A 144 -10.51 -1.33 1.11
C PHE A 144 -10.86 -0.08 1.91
N LEU A 145 -10.18 1.02 1.59
CA LEU A 145 -10.51 2.33 2.13
C LEU A 145 -11.65 2.95 1.34
N THR A 146 -12.70 3.32 2.05
CA THR A 146 -13.92 3.90 1.48
C THR A 146 -14.13 5.31 2.03
N SER A 147 -14.67 6.20 1.19
CA SER A 147 -15.13 7.54 1.61
C SER A 147 -16.61 7.54 2.03
N MET A 148 -17.25 6.38 2.04
CA MET A 148 -18.66 6.16 2.40
C MET A 148 -18.76 4.78 3.05
N MET A 149 -19.77 4.54 3.89
CA MET A 149 -20.05 3.18 4.36
C MET A 149 -20.50 2.33 3.18
N VAL A 150 -19.64 1.41 2.75
CA VAL A 150 -19.87 0.53 1.61
C VAL A 150 -19.43 -0.88 1.99
N GLU A 151 -20.27 -1.84 1.66
CA GLU A 151 -19.93 -3.25 1.61
C GLU A 151 -20.14 -3.74 0.18
N ASP A 152 -19.14 -4.45 -0.37
CA ASP A 152 -19.18 -5.03 -1.71
C ASP A 152 -19.03 -6.54 -1.59
N GLN A 153 -20.15 -7.22 -1.32
CA GLN A 153 -20.19 -8.66 -1.02
C GLN A 153 -19.64 -9.51 -2.18
N ASP A 154 -19.83 -9.07 -3.42
CA ASP A 154 -19.26 -9.76 -4.59
C ASP A 154 -17.74 -9.73 -4.55
N LEU A 155 -17.15 -8.59 -4.16
CA LEU A 155 -15.71 -8.47 -4.04
C LEU A 155 -15.18 -9.28 -2.85
N VAL A 156 -15.90 -9.30 -1.73
CA VAL A 156 -15.57 -10.15 -0.58
C VAL A 156 -15.51 -11.62 -0.98
N GLU A 157 -16.54 -12.10 -1.65
CA GLU A 157 -16.65 -13.48 -2.09
C GLU A 157 -15.55 -13.85 -3.10
N ASN A 158 -15.23 -12.95 -4.03
CA ASN A 158 -14.17 -13.17 -5.00
C ASN A 158 -12.78 -13.25 -4.36
N PHE A 159 -12.48 -12.45 -3.35
CA PHE A 159 -11.23 -12.60 -2.58
C PHE A 159 -11.23 -13.88 -1.74
N ARG A 160 -12.37 -14.24 -1.14
CA ARG A 160 -12.51 -15.45 -0.31
C ARG A 160 -12.18 -16.72 -1.10
N LYS A 161 -12.60 -16.82 -2.36
CA LYS A 161 -12.24 -17.92 -3.27
C LYS A 161 -10.73 -18.10 -3.44
N HIS A 162 -9.95 -17.03 -3.26
CA HIS A 162 -8.49 -17.02 -3.36
C HIS A 162 -7.80 -17.11 -1.99
N GLY A 163 -8.55 -17.42 -0.93
CA GLY A 163 -8.03 -17.53 0.43
C GLY A 163 -7.59 -16.19 1.04
N ILE A 164 -8.18 -15.08 0.58
CA ILE A 164 -7.91 -13.72 1.08
C ILE A 164 -9.18 -13.19 1.73
N GLN A 165 -9.07 -12.69 2.95
CA GLN A 165 -10.17 -11.97 3.60
C GLN A 165 -10.21 -10.53 3.11
N CYS A 166 -11.41 -10.02 2.83
CA CYS A 166 -11.63 -8.69 2.29
C CYS A 166 -12.43 -7.86 3.28
N HIS A 167 -11.90 -6.69 3.61
CA HIS A 167 -12.45 -5.80 4.61
C HIS A 167 -12.72 -4.42 4.02
N PHE A 168 -13.73 -3.72 4.51
CA PHE A 168 -14.00 -2.33 4.16
C PHE A 168 -13.85 -1.45 5.40
N LYS A 169 -13.15 -0.32 5.24
CA LYS A 169 -12.93 0.65 6.32
C LYS A 169 -13.27 2.05 5.86
N TYR A 170 -14.22 2.65 6.56
CA TYR A 170 -14.62 4.03 6.42
C TYR A 170 -13.83 4.89 7.39
N GLN A 171 -13.16 5.92 6.85
CA GLN A 171 -12.20 6.77 7.57
C GLN A 171 -11.03 5.97 8.15
N TRP A 172 -9.85 6.60 8.13
CA TRP A 172 -8.65 5.93 8.58
C TRP A 172 -7.81 6.91 9.37
N THR A 173 -7.64 6.58 10.65
CA THR A 173 -6.72 7.27 11.53
C THR A 173 -5.40 6.50 11.57
N TYR A 174 -4.30 7.17 11.89
CA TYR A 174 -3.01 6.47 12.06
C TYR A 174 -3.05 5.39 13.15
N GLN A 175 -3.95 5.54 14.14
CA GLN A 175 -4.18 4.54 15.20
C GLN A 175 -4.66 3.20 14.61
N ASP A 176 -5.48 3.24 13.56
CA ASP A 176 -5.93 2.04 12.85
C ASP A 176 -4.77 1.29 12.19
N ILE A 177 -3.69 1.99 11.79
CA ILE A 177 -2.53 1.36 11.14
C ILE A 177 -1.65 0.65 12.17
N SER A 178 -1.47 1.23 13.36
CA SER A 178 -0.66 0.65 14.43
C SER A 178 -1.20 -0.68 14.98
N ILE A 179 -2.50 -0.97 14.79
CA ILE A 179 -3.14 -2.20 15.28
C ILE A 179 -3.23 -3.32 14.22
N LEU A 180 -2.90 -3.07 12.96
CA LEU A 180 -3.10 -4.01 11.84
C LEU A 180 -2.31 -5.33 11.88
N PRO A 181 -1.30 -5.54 12.76
CA PRO A 181 -0.77 -6.88 13.02
C PRO A 181 -1.20 -7.50 14.36
N CYS A 182 -1.83 -6.73 15.26
CA CYS A 182 -2.08 -7.17 16.65
C CYS A 182 -3.57 -7.28 17.01
N GLY A 183 -4.46 -6.56 16.31
CA GLY A 183 -5.90 -6.49 16.60
C GLY A 183 -6.81 -7.30 15.67
N LEU A 184 -6.28 -7.87 14.58
CA LEU A 184 -7.09 -8.66 13.63
C LEU A 184 -7.58 -10.01 14.21
N SER A 185 -7.18 -10.37 15.44
CA SER A 185 -7.57 -11.62 16.10
C SER A 185 -8.63 -11.46 17.21
N LYS A 186 -9.03 -10.24 17.59
CA LYS A 186 -9.88 -10.06 18.78
C LYS A 186 -11.21 -9.33 18.59
N GLU A 187 -11.47 -8.66 17.46
CA GLU A 187 -12.73 -7.90 17.30
C GLU A 187 -13.33 -7.93 15.88
N TRP A 188 -13.13 -9.01 15.11
CA TRP A 188 -13.76 -9.20 13.79
C TRP A 188 -14.23 -10.64 13.60
#